data_AF-A0A7R7RKZ6-F1
#
_entry.id   AF-A0A7R7RKZ6-F1
#
_cell.length_a   1.000
_cell.length_b   1.000
_cell.length_c   1.000
_cell.angle_alpha   90.00
_cell.angle_beta   90.00
_cell.angle_gamma   90.00
#
_symmetry.space_group_name_H-M   'P 1'
#
loop_
_entity.id
_entity.type
_entity.pdbx_description
1 polymer ?
#
loop_
_entity_poly.entity_id
_entity_poly.type
_entity_poly.pdbx_seq_one_letter_code
_entity_poly.pdbx_strand_id
1 'polypeptide(L)'
;MSDANEIIDVEAEEIEDSDNLPAVIPADASNSEAIELPNRQDTLLADNPERRCVATNSRGERCRKFAIYGSTVCRTHGGATKRVKEAARIRVENASNRLMGKLIEFAFDDTKPPDVQLKAIQNSLDRAGLKPPAEVVLAQGEAKPYETVFDSIGGNPSEPLVYDGSAGQVASPAPAYGDTGYSGLQSVAEENCEPSSDSEPLRQARPREFDREKRQQPRERHITGEAAIRLANEANRQHGVFDEQLALESPHKRYRRP
;
A
#
# COMPACT_ATOMS: atom_id res chain seq x y z
N MET A 1 -12.94 -27.85 62.39
CA MET A 1 -13.39 -26.44 62.37
C MET A 1 -13.72 -26.14 60.94
N SER A 2 -15.02 -26.11 60.67
CA SER A 2 -15.67 -26.17 59.36
C SER A 2 -16.34 -24.83 59.14
N ASP A 3 -15.84 -24.03 58.20
CA ASP A 3 -16.50 -22.81 57.78
C ASP A 3 -17.35 -23.12 56.54
N ALA A 4 -18.65 -22.90 56.76
CA ALA A 4 -19.75 -23.26 55.91
C ALA A 4 -19.93 -22.26 54.77
N ASN A 5 -20.52 -22.77 53.69
CA ASN A 5 -21.04 -22.00 52.57
C ASN A 5 -22.01 -20.92 53.07
N GLU A 6 -21.66 -19.67 52.82
CA GLU A 6 -22.54 -18.51 52.95
C GLU A 6 -23.52 -18.51 51.78
N ILE A 7 -24.63 -19.23 51.95
CA ILE A 7 -25.79 -19.19 51.05
C ILE A 7 -26.66 -18.04 51.55
N ILE A 8 -26.87 -17.04 50.69
CA ILE A 8 -27.74 -15.91 50.95
C ILE A 8 -29.19 -16.40 50.82
N ASP A 9 -29.86 -16.59 51.95
CA ASP A 9 -31.30 -16.80 52.01
C ASP A 9 -32.00 -15.47 51.65
N VAL A 10 -32.42 -15.36 50.39
CA VAL A 10 -33.35 -14.31 49.96
C VAL A 10 -34.75 -14.78 50.33
N GLU A 11 -35.30 -14.23 51.42
CA GLU A 11 -36.72 -14.35 51.74
C GLU A 11 -37.54 -13.83 50.56
N ALA A 12 -38.45 -14.67 50.06
CA ALA A 12 -39.40 -14.29 49.03
C ALA A 12 -40.45 -13.37 49.65
N GLU A 13 -40.25 -12.05 49.51
CA GLU A 13 -41.34 -11.10 49.70
C GLU A 13 -42.44 -11.40 48.66
N GLU A 14 -43.63 -11.71 49.15
CA GLU A 14 -44.83 -11.87 48.33
C GLU A 14 -45.09 -10.54 47.60
N ILE A 15 -44.93 -10.55 46.28
CA ILE A 15 -45.31 -9.43 45.43
C ILE A 15 -46.85 -9.38 45.45
N GLU A 16 -47.42 -8.45 46.20
CA GLU A 16 -48.84 -8.12 46.10
C GLU A 16 -49.12 -7.66 44.66
N ASP A 17 -50.00 -8.40 43.97
CA ASP A 17 -50.49 -8.10 42.63
C ASP A 17 -51.25 -6.77 42.65
N SER A 18 -50.53 -5.65 42.56
CA SER A 18 -51.13 -4.35 42.37
C SER A 18 -51.59 -4.20 40.92
N ASP A 19 -52.91 -4.03 40.74
CA ASP A 19 -53.66 -3.88 39.48
C ASP A 19 -53.28 -2.66 38.61
N ASN A 20 -52.04 -2.19 38.68
CA ASN A 20 -51.54 -1.11 37.81
C ASN A 20 -50.96 -1.69 36.52
N LEU A 21 -51.79 -2.42 35.77
CA LEU A 21 -51.47 -2.74 34.38
C LEU A 21 -51.48 -1.44 33.56
N PRO A 22 -50.45 -1.15 32.75
CA PRO A 22 -50.45 0.02 31.89
C PRO A 22 -51.64 -0.07 30.93
N ALA A 23 -52.36 1.05 30.77
CA ALA A 23 -53.55 1.17 29.95
C ALA A 23 -53.39 0.44 28.62
N VAL A 24 -54.30 -0.51 28.35
CA VAL A 24 -54.41 -1.22 27.07
C VAL A 24 -54.61 -0.16 25.99
N ILE A 25 -53.54 0.13 25.24
CA ILE A 25 -53.62 0.99 24.07
C ILE A 25 -54.54 0.26 23.08
N PRO A 26 -55.68 0.84 22.69
CA PRO A 26 -56.58 0.19 21.73
C PRO A 26 -55.82 -0.08 20.43
N ALA A 27 -56.00 -1.27 19.86
CA ALA A 27 -55.32 -1.71 18.64
C ALA A 27 -55.55 -0.77 17.44
N ASP A 28 -56.55 0.11 17.53
CA ASP A 28 -56.95 1.06 16.51
C ASP A 28 -56.07 2.32 16.51
N ALA A 29 -55.21 2.51 17.52
CA ALA A 29 -54.18 3.55 17.56
C ALA A 29 -52.87 3.13 16.84
N SER A 30 -52.96 2.12 15.96
CA SER A 30 -51.90 1.89 14.98
C SER A 30 -51.92 3.05 14.00
N ASN A 31 -51.04 4.04 14.21
CA ASN A 31 -50.60 4.93 13.16
C ASN A 31 -49.88 4.08 12.10
N SER A 32 -50.66 3.38 11.28
CA SER A 32 -50.21 2.47 10.23
C SER A 32 -49.81 3.22 8.97
N GLU A 33 -49.38 4.47 9.09
CA GLU A 33 -48.58 5.04 8.01
C GLU A 33 -47.29 4.24 8.00
N ALA A 34 -47.13 3.43 6.96
CA ALA A 34 -45.87 2.78 6.68
C ALA A 34 -44.83 3.89 6.52
N ILE A 35 -44.08 4.16 7.58
CA ILE A 35 -42.90 5.01 7.53
C ILE A 35 -41.96 4.27 6.58
N GLU A 36 -41.97 4.65 5.30
CA GLU A 36 -41.01 4.16 4.31
C GLU A 36 -39.63 4.64 4.76
N LEU A 37 -38.98 3.85 5.62
CA LEU A 37 -37.62 4.14 6.04
C LEU A 37 -36.77 4.17 4.77
N PRO A 38 -36.08 5.29 4.50
CA PRO A 38 -35.28 5.42 3.31
C PRO A 38 -34.27 4.28 3.29
N ASN A 39 -34.09 3.69 2.11
CA ASN A 39 -33.17 2.60 1.91
C ASN A 39 -31.81 3.00 2.51
N ARG A 40 -31.22 2.17 3.37
CA ARG A 40 -29.97 2.48 4.09
C ARG A 40 -28.83 2.89 3.16
N GLN A 41 -28.91 2.49 1.90
CA GLN A 41 -27.95 2.88 0.87
C GLN A 41 -28.14 4.31 0.37
N ASP A 42 -29.39 4.79 0.31
CA ASP A 42 -29.72 6.15 -0.10
C ASP A 42 -29.34 7.16 0.99
N THR A 43 -29.43 6.81 2.28
CA THR A 43 -28.92 7.65 3.37
C THR A 43 -27.40 7.79 3.31
N LEU A 44 -26.66 6.68 3.14
CA LEU A 44 -25.19 6.72 2.99
C LEU A 44 -24.73 7.50 1.75
N LEU A 45 -25.51 7.48 0.68
CA LEU A 45 -25.24 8.27 -0.52
C LEU A 45 -25.54 9.76 -0.32
N ALA A 46 -26.56 10.09 0.49
CA ALA A 46 -26.87 11.46 0.85
C ALA A 46 -25.77 12.08 1.73
N ASP A 47 -25.18 11.29 2.62
CA ASP A 47 -24.06 11.72 3.47
C ASP A 47 -22.74 11.91 2.68
N ASN A 48 -22.57 11.21 1.55
CA ASN A 48 -21.34 11.24 0.74
C ASN A 48 -21.66 11.40 -0.77
N PRO A 49 -22.25 12.54 -1.19
CA PRO A 49 -22.70 12.73 -2.56
C PRO A 49 -21.55 12.74 -3.58
N GLU A 50 -20.35 13.16 -3.18
CA GLU A 50 -19.14 13.18 -4.01
C GLU A 50 -18.60 11.79 -4.33
N ARG A 51 -18.90 10.78 -3.48
CA ARG A 51 -18.48 9.39 -3.71
C ARG A 51 -19.43 8.63 -4.63
N ARG A 52 -20.53 9.25 -5.06
CA ARG A 52 -21.53 8.62 -5.93
C ARG A 52 -21.01 8.51 -7.37
N CYS A 53 -21.27 7.37 -8.00
CA CYS A 53 -20.97 7.17 -9.41
C CYS A 53 -21.65 8.24 -10.30
N VAL A 54 -20.90 8.76 -11.28
CA VAL A 54 -21.37 9.80 -12.21
C VAL A 54 -22.27 9.24 -13.32
N ALA A 55 -22.15 7.95 -13.65
CA ALA A 55 -22.94 7.34 -14.70
C ALA A 55 -24.45 7.38 -14.39
N THR A 56 -25.25 7.52 -15.44
CA THR A 56 -26.72 7.53 -15.40
C THR A 56 -27.28 6.18 -15.86
N ASN A 57 -28.46 5.82 -15.37
CA ASN A 57 -29.21 4.65 -15.85
C ASN A 57 -30.04 5.01 -17.10
N SER A 58 -30.72 4.03 -17.69
CA SER A 58 -31.61 4.23 -18.85
C SER A 58 -32.81 5.15 -18.57
N ARG A 59 -33.17 5.35 -17.30
CA ARG A 59 -34.22 6.28 -16.86
C ARG A 59 -33.70 7.71 -16.63
N GLY A 60 -32.40 7.95 -16.83
CA GLY A 60 -31.74 9.25 -16.62
C GLY A 60 -31.32 9.54 -15.18
N GLU A 61 -31.62 8.66 -14.22
CA GLU A 61 -31.20 8.84 -12.83
C GLU A 61 -29.71 8.49 -12.65
N ARG A 62 -29.02 9.22 -11.77
CA ARG A 62 -27.64 8.89 -11.40
C ARG A 62 -27.56 7.52 -10.72
N CYS A 63 -26.50 6.79 -10.99
CA CYS A 63 -26.25 5.50 -10.38
C CYS A 63 -26.22 5.62 -8.85
N ARG A 64 -26.95 4.75 -8.14
CA ARG A 64 -27.00 4.71 -6.66
C ARG A 64 -25.82 3.96 -6.03
N LYS A 65 -24.79 3.60 -6.80
CA LYS A 65 -23.59 2.92 -6.31
C LYS A 65 -22.45 3.89 -6.09
N PHE A 66 -21.62 3.61 -5.10
CA PHE A 66 -20.36 4.32 -4.88
C PHE A 66 -19.38 4.08 -6.02
N ALA A 67 -18.65 5.13 -6.40
CA ALA A 67 -17.50 5.04 -7.28
C ALA A 67 -16.38 4.24 -6.60
N ILE A 68 -15.54 3.55 -7.39
CA ILE A 68 -14.34 2.94 -6.80
C ILE A 68 -13.40 4.05 -6.33
N TYR A 69 -12.61 3.79 -5.28
CA TYR A 69 -11.64 4.74 -4.73
C TYR A 69 -10.75 5.32 -5.84
N GLY A 70 -10.61 6.64 -5.86
CA GLY A 70 -9.83 7.37 -6.87
C GLY A 70 -10.48 7.47 -8.26
N SER A 71 -11.73 7.02 -8.46
CA SER A 71 -12.45 7.14 -9.73
C SER A 71 -13.79 7.85 -9.60
N THR A 72 -14.43 8.13 -10.74
CA THR A 72 -15.76 8.74 -10.84
C THR A 72 -16.89 7.73 -11.11
N VAL A 73 -16.57 6.45 -11.34
CA VAL A 73 -17.55 5.43 -11.72
C VAL A 73 -17.49 4.18 -10.84
N CYS A 74 -18.63 3.56 -10.63
CA CYS A 74 -18.73 2.33 -9.85
C CYS A 74 -18.21 1.12 -10.64
N ARG A 75 -18.06 -0.01 -9.95
CA ARG A 75 -17.59 -1.27 -10.54
C ARG A 75 -18.42 -1.72 -11.75
N THR A 76 -19.74 -1.49 -11.73
CA THR A 76 -20.66 -1.90 -12.81
C THR A 76 -20.71 -0.95 -13.98
N HIS A 77 -20.32 0.32 -13.81
CA HIS A 77 -20.23 1.32 -14.88
C HIS A 77 -18.79 1.49 -15.39
N GLY A 78 -18.01 0.40 -15.39
CA GLY A 78 -16.66 0.37 -15.96
C GLY A 78 -15.54 0.78 -15.01
N GLY A 79 -15.81 1.05 -13.73
CA GLY A 79 -14.76 1.35 -12.75
C GLY A 79 -13.76 0.22 -12.57
N ALA A 80 -14.18 -1.03 -12.81
CA ALA A 80 -13.28 -2.19 -12.73
C ALA A 80 -12.28 -2.33 -13.90
N THR A 81 -12.43 -1.55 -14.97
CA THR A 81 -11.55 -1.67 -16.14
C THR A 81 -10.11 -1.28 -15.80
N LYS A 82 -9.13 -1.95 -16.44
CA LYS A 82 -7.69 -1.72 -16.18
C LYS A 82 -7.33 -0.23 -16.29
N ARG A 83 -7.80 0.43 -17.36
CA ARG A 83 -7.55 1.86 -17.63
C ARG A 83 -8.09 2.76 -16.52
N VAL A 84 -9.30 2.51 -16.03
CA VAL A 84 -9.91 3.35 -14.98
C VAL A 84 -9.25 3.13 -13.63
N LYS A 85 -8.89 1.87 -13.29
CA LYS A 85 -8.13 1.55 -12.08
C LYS A 85 -6.75 2.20 -12.06
N GLU A 86 -6.04 2.13 -13.17
CA GLU A 86 -4.71 2.72 -13.32
C GLU A 86 -4.77 4.25 -13.23
N ALA A 87 -5.70 4.88 -13.93
CA ALA A 87 -5.94 6.32 -13.80
C ALA A 87 -6.35 6.73 -12.36
N ALA A 88 -7.13 5.88 -11.67
CA ALA A 88 -7.50 6.12 -10.28
C ALA A 88 -6.30 6.03 -9.34
N ARG A 89 -5.42 5.04 -9.55
CA ARG A 89 -4.16 4.90 -8.82
C ARG A 89 -3.28 6.13 -9.00
N ILE A 90 -3.06 6.56 -10.25
CA ILE A 90 -2.26 7.75 -10.57
C ILE A 90 -2.82 9.00 -9.88
N ARG A 91 -4.16 9.16 -9.83
CA ARG A 91 -4.79 10.28 -9.10
C ARG A 91 -4.53 10.23 -7.60
N VAL A 92 -4.59 9.04 -6.99
CA VAL A 92 -4.30 8.87 -5.57
C VAL A 92 -2.82 9.17 -5.30
N GLU A 93 -1.91 8.67 -6.12
CA GLU A 93 -0.47 8.92 -6.02
C GLU A 93 -0.13 10.41 -6.15
N ASN A 94 -0.73 11.10 -7.14
CA ASN A 94 -0.57 12.55 -7.30
C ASN A 94 -1.15 13.34 -6.11
N ALA A 95 -2.20 12.82 -5.46
CA ALA A 95 -2.77 13.41 -4.27
C ALA A 95 -1.92 13.16 -3.01
N SER A 96 -1.13 12.07 -2.96
CA SER A 96 -0.31 11.70 -1.80
C SER A 96 0.62 12.83 -1.34
N ASN A 97 1.24 13.57 -2.26
CA ASN A 97 2.10 14.70 -1.92
C ASN A 97 1.32 15.84 -1.24
N ARG A 98 0.10 16.10 -1.71
CA ARG A 98 -0.79 17.11 -1.09
C ARG A 98 -1.28 16.66 0.29
N LEU A 99 -1.55 15.36 0.44
CA LEU A 99 -1.94 14.77 1.72
C LEU A 99 -0.80 14.84 2.75
N MET A 100 0.45 14.61 2.32
CA MET A 100 1.62 14.79 3.18
C MET A 100 1.76 16.24 3.65
N GLY A 101 1.59 17.21 2.75
CA GLY A 101 1.61 18.64 3.13
C GLY A 101 0.57 18.97 4.20
N LYS A 102 -0.66 18.45 4.07
CA LYS A 102 -1.73 18.64 5.06
C LYS A 102 -1.45 17.92 6.38
N LEU A 103 -0.80 16.76 6.34
CA LEU A 103 -0.37 16.03 7.54
C LEU A 103 0.64 16.86 8.34
N ILE A 104 1.62 17.45 7.66
CA ILE A 104 2.63 18.31 8.26
C ILE A 104 1.99 19.58 8.84
N GLU A 105 1.05 20.20 8.11
CA GLU A 105 0.27 21.35 8.61
C GLU A 105 -0.47 21.01 9.91
N PHE A 106 -1.09 19.82 9.99
CA PHE A 106 -1.75 19.37 11.22
C PHE A 106 -0.79 19.03 12.36
N ALA A 107 0.42 18.61 12.03
CA ALA A 107 1.45 18.33 13.03
C ALA A 107 1.94 19.61 13.74
N PHE A 108 1.91 20.76 13.06
CA PHE A 108 2.39 22.05 13.58
C PHE A 108 1.25 23.03 13.95
N ASP A 109 -0.01 22.59 13.91
CA ASP A 109 -1.16 23.42 14.25
C ASP A 109 -1.51 23.27 15.74
N ASP A 110 -1.08 24.23 16.56
CA ASP A 110 -1.27 24.27 18.01
C ASP A 110 -2.74 24.35 18.45
N THR A 111 -3.67 24.66 17.53
CA THR A 111 -5.11 24.74 17.85
C THR A 111 -5.76 23.36 17.98
N LYS A 112 -5.10 22.31 17.48
CA LYS A 112 -5.64 20.95 17.43
C LYS A 112 -5.46 20.21 18.75
N PRO A 113 -6.30 19.19 19.02
CA PRO A 113 -6.09 18.33 20.17
C PRO A 113 -4.72 17.65 20.08
N PRO A 114 -3.97 17.58 21.20
CA PRO A 114 -2.58 17.11 21.20
C PRO A 114 -2.45 15.65 20.72
N ASP A 115 -3.45 14.80 20.95
CA ASP A 115 -3.46 13.41 20.44
C ASP A 115 -3.41 13.34 18.89
N VAL A 116 -4.13 14.24 18.21
CA VAL A 116 -4.15 14.27 16.74
C VAL A 116 -2.81 14.78 16.19
N GLN A 117 -2.19 15.74 16.86
CA GLN A 117 -0.85 16.24 16.49
C GLN A 117 0.21 15.15 16.64
N LEU A 118 0.24 14.46 17.79
CA LEU A 118 1.18 13.37 18.04
C LEU A 118 1.06 12.26 16.99
N LYS A 119 -0.18 11.88 16.66
CA LYS A 119 -0.44 10.90 15.59
C LYS A 119 0.03 11.41 14.22
N ALA A 120 -0.16 12.68 13.90
CA ALA A 120 0.31 13.26 12.63
C ALA A 120 1.85 13.26 12.54
N ILE A 121 2.53 13.61 13.63
CA ILE A 121 4.00 13.59 13.74
C ILE A 121 4.53 12.16 13.57
N GLN A 122 4.02 11.20 14.33
CA GLN A 122 4.41 9.78 14.22
C GLN A 122 4.23 9.26 12.80
N ASN A 123 3.06 9.51 12.20
CA ASN A 123 2.75 9.13 10.82
C ASN A 123 3.71 9.74 9.79
N SER A 124 4.22 10.94 10.05
CA SER A 124 5.20 11.60 9.18
C SER A 124 6.58 10.97 9.33
N LEU A 125 7.02 10.68 10.56
CA LEU A 125 8.30 10.03 10.87
C LEU A 125 8.35 8.60 10.33
N ASP A 126 7.28 7.83 10.48
CA ASP A 126 7.15 6.47 9.95
C ASP A 126 7.32 6.42 8.43
N ARG A 127 6.82 7.45 7.73
CA ARG A 127 6.94 7.59 6.27
C ARG A 127 8.30 8.11 5.84
N ALA A 128 8.98 8.87 6.69
CA ALA A 128 10.37 9.26 6.49
C ALA A 128 11.36 8.10 6.73
N GLY A 129 10.88 6.94 7.20
CA GLY A 129 11.72 5.80 7.52
C GLY A 129 12.43 5.91 8.88
N LEU A 130 12.05 6.88 9.72
CA LEU A 130 12.62 7.10 11.04
C LEU A 130 11.92 6.23 12.10
N LYS A 131 11.80 4.93 11.80
CA LYS A 131 11.26 3.98 12.75
C LYS A 131 12.28 3.68 13.84
N PRO A 132 11.85 3.49 15.11
CA PRO A 132 12.73 2.96 16.13
C PRO A 132 13.33 1.64 15.63
N PRO A 133 14.63 1.39 15.89
CA PRO A 133 15.28 0.17 15.45
C PRO A 133 14.48 -1.04 15.93
N ALA A 134 14.17 -1.96 15.00
CA ALA A 134 13.46 -3.18 15.34
C ALA A 134 14.28 -3.90 16.42
N GLU A 135 13.65 -4.15 17.56
CA GLU A 135 14.24 -4.99 18.60
C GLU A 135 14.51 -6.35 17.97
N VAL A 136 15.80 -6.67 17.83
CA VAL A 136 16.23 -7.99 17.41
C VAL A 136 15.92 -8.90 18.58
N VAL A 137 14.75 -9.53 18.54
CA VAL A 137 14.44 -10.67 19.40
C VAL A 137 15.46 -11.73 19.02
N LEU A 138 16.53 -11.80 19.82
CA LEU A 138 17.44 -12.93 19.86
C LEU A 138 16.61 -14.09 20.38
N ALA A 139 15.81 -14.69 19.51
CA ALA A 139 15.29 -16.01 19.76
C ALA A 139 16.54 -16.86 20.06
N GLN A 140 16.52 -17.54 21.21
CA GLN A 140 17.39 -18.67 21.50
C GLN A 140 17.06 -19.77 20.48
N GLY A 141 17.34 -19.51 19.21
CA GLY A 141 17.33 -20.49 18.15
C GLY A 141 18.50 -21.40 18.44
N GLU A 142 18.18 -22.69 18.55
CA GLU A 142 19.06 -23.85 18.62
C GLU A 142 20.53 -23.51 18.31
N ALA A 143 21.39 -23.79 19.30
CA ALA A 143 22.83 -23.51 19.26
C ALA A 143 23.38 -23.74 17.86
N LYS A 144 23.85 -22.66 17.24
CA LYS A 144 24.34 -22.77 15.87
C LYS A 144 25.52 -23.74 15.91
N PRO A 145 25.75 -24.57 14.87
CA PRO A 145 26.75 -25.65 14.93
C PRO A 145 28.19 -25.15 15.19
N TYR A 146 28.44 -23.85 15.03
CA TYR A 146 29.70 -23.22 15.38
C TYR A 146 29.84 -22.91 16.89
N GLU A 147 28.76 -22.82 17.66
CA GLU A 147 28.79 -22.67 19.13
C GLU A 147 29.20 -24.00 19.79
N THR A 148 28.83 -25.13 19.21
CA THR A 148 29.25 -26.47 19.66
C THR A 148 30.77 -26.66 19.60
N VAL A 149 31.46 -25.95 18.71
CA VAL A 149 32.92 -25.96 18.62
C VAL A 149 33.54 -25.32 19.85
N PHE A 150 32.97 -24.22 20.35
CA PHE A 150 33.49 -23.55 21.54
C PHE A 150 33.25 -24.37 22.81
N ASP A 151 32.11 -25.06 22.92
CA ASP A 151 31.85 -25.99 24.03
C ASP A 151 32.80 -27.19 24.03
N SER A 152 33.24 -27.65 22.85
CA SER A 152 34.19 -28.77 22.75
C SER A 152 35.64 -28.41 23.14
N ILE A 153 35.99 -27.12 23.12
CA ILE A 153 37.34 -26.63 23.47
C ILE A 153 37.42 -26.32 24.97
N GLY A 154 36.33 -25.88 25.59
CA GLY A 154 36.23 -25.65 27.03
C GLY A 154 35.98 -26.94 27.80
N GLY A 155 36.97 -27.84 27.85
CA GLY A 155 36.86 -29.11 28.57
C GLY A 155 36.29 -28.96 29.99
N ASN A 156 35.29 -29.78 30.31
CA ASN A 156 34.70 -29.89 31.65
C ASN A 156 35.80 -30.21 32.70
N PRO A 157 36.02 -29.39 33.74
CA PRO A 157 37.07 -29.65 34.75
C PRO A 157 36.69 -30.73 35.78
N SER A 158 35.66 -31.54 35.53
CA SER A 158 35.07 -32.43 36.54
C SER A 158 35.11 -33.94 36.24
N GLU A 159 35.85 -34.39 35.23
CA GLU A 159 36.05 -35.83 35.02
C GLU A 159 37.49 -36.27 35.36
N PRO A 160 37.68 -37.24 36.28
CA PRO A 160 39.00 -37.78 36.57
C PRO A 160 39.46 -38.65 35.40
N LEU A 161 40.62 -38.29 34.84
CA LEU A 161 41.32 -39.05 33.81
C LEU A 161 41.60 -40.48 34.28
N VAL A 162 40.78 -41.43 33.85
CA VAL A 162 41.15 -42.84 33.85
C VAL A 162 41.95 -43.10 32.57
N TYR A 163 43.27 -43.14 32.73
CA TYR A 163 44.20 -43.57 31.71
C TYR A 163 44.11 -45.10 31.58
N ASP A 164 43.32 -45.60 30.64
CA ASP A 164 43.36 -47.01 30.24
C ASP A 164 44.18 -47.15 28.95
N GLY A 165 45.39 -47.66 29.11
CA GLY A 165 46.33 -47.91 28.04
C GLY A 165 45.99 -49.20 27.30
N SER A 166 45.14 -49.12 26.28
CA SER A 166 44.95 -50.21 25.32
C SER A 166 45.38 -49.77 23.92
N ALA A 167 46.65 -50.03 23.62
CA ALA A 167 47.16 -50.01 22.26
C ALA A 167 46.57 -51.19 21.46
N GLY A 168 45.98 -50.90 20.30
CA GLY A 168 45.85 -51.88 19.22
C GLY A 168 44.50 -51.93 18.50
N GLN A 169 44.54 -51.50 17.23
CA GLN A 169 43.73 -51.97 16.08
C GLN A 169 42.21 -51.66 16.18
N VAL A 170 41.59 -50.95 15.24
CA VAL A 170 41.36 -51.36 13.85
C VAL A 170 41.25 -50.13 12.94
N ALA A 171 41.87 -50.21 11.76
CA ALA A 171 41.79 -49.24 10.69
C ALA A 171 40.40 -49.17 10.04
N SER A 172 39.98 -47.99 9.62
CA SER A 172 39.27 -47.79 8.34
C SER A 172 39.33 -46.33 7.88
N PRO A 173 39.30 -46.10 6.56
CA PRO A 173 40.04 -45.03 5.90
C PRO A 173 39.28 -43.71 5.85
N ALA A 174 40.03 -42.62 5.71
CA ALA A 174 39.51 -41.28 5.46
C ALA A 174 38.63 -41.27 4.20
N PRO A 175 37.38 -40.76 4.25
CA PRO A 175 36.65 -40.44 3.05
C PRO A 175 37.26 -39.19 2.40
N ALA A 176 37.41 -39.29 1.09
CA ALA A 176 37.97 -38.30 0.19
C ALA A 176 37.25 -36.94 0.28
N TYR A 177 38.01 -35.87 0.02
CA TYR A 177 37.49 -34.53 -0.25
C TYR A 177 36.49 -34.60 -1.42
N GLY A 178 35.20 -34.61 -1.07
CA GLY A 178 34.10 -34.45 -1.99
C GLY A 178 33.92 -32.97 -2.30
N ASP A 179 34.39 -32.58 -3.47
CA ASP A 179 33.98 -31.41 -4.22
C ASP A 179 32.45 -31.39 -4.38
N THR A 180 31.77 -30.54 -3.61
CA THR A 180 30.35 -30.25 -3.80
C THR A 180 30.19 -28.79 -4.20
N GLY A 181 30.42 -28.55 -5.49
CA GLY A 181 29.37 -28.08 -6.41
C GLY A 181 28.34 -27.11 -5.82
N TYR A 182 28.63 -25.83 -5.98
CA TYR A 182 27.71 -24.71 -5.81
C TYR A 182 26.54 -24.81 -6.81
N SER A 183 25.48 -25.53 -6.44
CA SER A 183 24.19 -25.50 -7.13
C SER A 183 23.29 -24.44 -6.50
N GLY A 184 23.01 -23.36 -7.23
CA GLY A 184 22.09 -22.34 -6.74
C GLY A 184 22.00 -21.04 -7.54
N LEU A 185 22.23 -21.04 -8.85
CA LEU A 185 21.77 -19.96 -9.73
C LEU A 185 21.04 -20.58 -10.93
N GLN A 186 19.72 -20.59 -10.83
CA GLN A 186 18.83 -20.86 -11.95
C GLN A 186 18.88 -19.66 -12.90
N SER A 187 19.68 -19.81 -13.96
CA SER A 187 19.54 -19.08 -15.21
C SER A 187 18.31 -19.61 -15.95
N VAL A 188 17.29 -18.77 -16.10
CA VAL A 188 16.26 -19.00 -17.12
C VAL A 188 16.81 -18.49 -18.45
N ALA A 189 16.99 -19.44 -19.36
CA ALA A 189 17.33 -19.23 -20.75
C ALA A 189 16.22 -18.49 -21.48
N GLU A 190 16.59 -17.58 -22.39
CA GLU A 190 15.84 -17.40 -23.63
C GLU A 190 16.82 -17.57 -24.79
N GLU A 191 16.43 -18.53 -25.61
CA GLU A 191 17.22 -19.18 -26.64
C GLU A 191 17.24 -18.38 -27.94
N ASN A 192 18.30 -18.62 -28.70
CA ASN A 192 18.50 -18.17 -30.06
C ASN A 192 17.28 -18.51 -30.95
N CYS A 193 16.61 -17.48 -31.48
CA CYS A 193 15.76 -17.62 -32.65
C CYS A 193 16.58 -17.30 -33.90
N GLU A 194 16.99 -18.33 -34.64
CA GLU A 194 17.51 -18.18 -35.99
C GLU A 194 16.41 -17.72 -36.96
N PRO A 195 16.72 -16.88 -37.96
CA PRO A 195 15.77 -16.51 -38.99
C PRO A 195 15.69 -17.61 -40.06
N SER A 196 14.65 -18.45 -39.98
CA SER A 196 14.26 -19.36 -41.05
C SER A 196 13.59 -18.58 -42.19
N SER A 197 14.26 -18.58 -43.33
CA SER A 197 13.74 -18.17 -44.63
C SER A 197 12.88 -19.28 -45.21
N ASP A 198 11.56 -19.06 -45.31
CA ASP A 198 10.72 -19.86 -46.19
C ASP A 198 9.77 -18.98 -47.00
N SER A 199 9.76 -19.28 -48.29
CA SER A 199 9.14 -18.54 -49.37
C SER A 199 7.85 -19.24 -49.76
N GLU A 200 6.68 -18.63 -49.56
CA GLU A 200 5.47 -18.93 -50.34
C GLU A 200 4.49 -17.74 -50.40
N PRO A 201 3.76 -17.58 -51.53
CA PRO A 201 2.99 -16.37 -51.81
C PRO A 201 1.60 -16.41 -51.16
N LEU A 202 1.38 -15.55 -50.16
CA LEU A 202 0.08 -15.37 -49.55
C LEU A 202 -0.91 -14.71 -50.52
N ARG A 203 -2.04 -15.41 -50.70
CA ARG A 203 -3.21 -15.05 -51.49
C ARG A 203 -3.70 -13.63 -51.21
N GLN A 204 -4.02 -12.90 -52.28
CA GLN A 204 -4.60 -11.56 -52.26
C GLN A 204 -6.01 -11.59 -51.63
N ALA A 205 -6.10 -11.18 -50.36
CA ALA A 205 -7.36 -10.78 -49.76
C ALA A 205 -7.70 -9.36 -50.21
N ARG A 206 -8.82 -9.19 -50.91
CA ARG A 206 -9.34 -7.88 -51.33
C ARG A 206 -9.61 -6.98 -50.11
N PRO A 207 -9.14 -5.73 -50.10
CA PRO A 207 -9.50 -4.75 -49.08
C PRO A 207 -10.99 -4.39 -49.19
N ARG A 208 -11.73 -4.54 -48.09
CA ARG A 208 -13.06 -3.95 -47.90
C ARG A 208 -12.88 -2.44 -47.71
N GLU A 209 -13.43 -1.67 -48.63
CA GLU A 209 -13.61 -0.22 -48.53
C GLU A 209 -14.59 0.07 -47.38
N PHE A 210 -14.05 0.50 -46.24
CA PHE A 210 -14.80 1.31 -45.29
C PHE A 210 -14.09 2.65 -45.22
N ASP A 211 -14.67 3.61 -45.93
CA ASP A 211 -14.36 5.03 -45.82
C ASP A 211 -14.48 5.47 -44.36
N ARG A 212 -13.32 5.68 -43.74
CA ARG A 212 -13.18 6.55 -42.59
C ARG A 212 -12.17 7.60 -42.98
N GLU A 213 -12.68 8.81 -43.21
CA GLU A 213 -11.92 10.04 -43.39
C GLU A 213 -10.78 10.10 -42.37
N LYS A 214 -9.60 9.69 -42.83
CA LYS A 214 -8.37 9.81 -42.08
C LYS A 214 -8.05 11.30 -42.10
N ARG A 215 -8.48 12.02 -41.05
CA ARG A 215 -8.03 13.39 -40.77
C ARG A 215 -6.53 13.41 -41.04
N GLN A 216 -6.13 14.16 -42.06
CA GLN A 216 -4.75 14.34 -42.43
C GLN A 216 -4.06 14.93 -41.21
N GLN A 217 -3.33 14.10 -40.45
CA GLN A 217 -2.50 14.62 -39.39
C GLN A 217 -1.46 15.52 -40.07
N PRO A 218 -1.27 16.76 -39.59
CA PRO A 218 -0.23 17.62 -40.12
C PRO A 218 1.09 16.86 -40.03
N ARG A 219 1.80 16.77 -41.16
CA ARG A 219 3.08 16.08 -41.26
C ARG A 219 3.96 16.48 -40.08
N GLU A 220 4.39 15.50 -39.30
CA GLU A 220 5.33 15.69 -38.19
C GLU A 220 6.55 16.44 -38.74
N ARG A 221 6.62 17.74 -38.47
CA ARG A 221 7.81 18.53 -38.78
C ARG A 221 8.86 18.06 -37.79
N HIS A 222 9.82 17.26 -38.25
CA HIS A 222 10.96 16.88 -37.44
C HIS A 222 11.67 18.16 -36.97
N ILE A 223 11.45 18.53 -35.72
CA ILE A 223 12.18 19.61 -35.07
C ILE A 223 13.58 19.05 -34.84
N THR A 224 14.56 19.60 -35.55
CA THR A 224 15.97 19.25 -35.33
C THR A 224 16.35 19.61 -33.88
N GLY A 225 17.29 18.89 -33.29
CA GLY A 225 17.68 19.10 -31.88
C GLY A 225 18.06 20.55 -31.57
N GLU A 226 18.70 21.24 -32.52
CA GLU A 226 19.04 22.66 -32.38
C GLU A 226 17.81 23.58 -32.36
N ALA A 227 16.79 23.29 -33.18
CA ALA A 227 15.54 24.04 -33.20
C ALA A 227 14.74 23.84 -31.90
N ALA A 228 14.80 22.63 -31.32
CA ALA A 228 14.16 22.34 -30.03
C ALA A 228 14.81 23.15 -28.89
N ILE A 229 16.13 23.24 -28.85
CA ILE A 229 16.87 24.03 -27.84
C ILE A 229 16.52 25.52 -27.96
N ARG A 230 16.43 26.03 -29.18
CA ARG A 230 16.09 27.45 -29.42
C ARG A 230 14.68 27.78 -28.94
N LEU A 231 13.70 26.94 -29.26
CA LEU A 231 12.30 27.07 -28.80
C LEU A 231 12.19 26.99 -27.28
N ALA A 232 12.91 26.07 -26.64
CA ALA A 232 12.93 25.94 -25.18
C ALA A 232 13.49 27.22 -24.52
N ASN A 233 14.59 27.77 -25.04
CA ASN A 233 15.19 28.99 -24.52
C ASN A 233 14.30 30.23 -24.73
N GLU A 234 13.57 30.32 -25.85
CA GLU A 234 12.58 31.37 -26.07
C GLU A 234 11.39 31.27 -25.11
N ALA A 235 10.86 30.07 -24.91
CA ALA A 235 9.79 29.84 -23.93
C ALA A 235 10.23 30.21 -22.51
N ASN A 236 11.45 29.82 -22.11
CA ASN A 236 11.99 30.17 -20.79
C ASN A 236 12.15 31.69 -20.60
N ARG A 237 12.50 32.43 -21.65
CA ARG A 237 12.54 33.91 -21.62
C ARG A 237 11.13 34.52 -21.53
N GLN A 238 10.15 34.00 -22.27
CA GLN A 238 8.76 34.45 -22.17
C GLN A 238 8.16 34.22 -20.77
N HIS A 239 8.63 33.18 -20.08
CA HIS A 239 8.20 32.84 -18.73
C HIS A 239 9.07 33.48 -17.63
N GLY A 240 10.00 34.39 -17.97
CA GLY A 240 10.79 35.14 -16.99
C GLY A 240 11.77 34.32 -16.16
N VAL A 241 12.04 33.06 -16.54
CA VAL A 241 12.87 32.11 -15.77
C VAL A 241 14.31 32.60 -15.58
N PHE A 242 14.80 33.43 -16.49
CA PHE A 242 16.17 33.98 -16.44
C PHE A 242 16.26 35.38 -15.82
N ASP A 243 15.14 36.08 -15.62
CA ASP A 243 15.15 37.40 -14.99
C ASP A 243 15.36 37.30 -13.46
N GLU A 244 14.90 36.19 -12.85
CA GLU A 244 15.10 35.93 -11.41
C GLU A 244 16.56 35.57 -11.04
N GLN A 245 17.35 35.03 -11.98
CA GLN A 245 18.74 34.61 -11.68
C GLN A 245 19.75 35.76 -11.69
N LEU A 246 19.48 36.85 -12.41
CA LEU A 246 20.37 38.02 -12.43
C LEU A 246 20.36 38.81 -11.11
N ALA A 247 19.39 38.57 -10.22
CA ALA A 247 19.28 39.24 -8.92
C ALA A 247 20.18 38.64 -7.82
N LEU A 248 20.91 37.55 -8.10
CA LEU A 248 21.85 36.92 -7.16
C LEU A 248 23.31 37.32 -7.41
N GLU A 249 23.57 38.49 -8.01
CA GLU A 249 24.90 39.10 -7.93
C GLU A 249 25.19 39.54 -6.48
N SER A 250 25.87 38.66 -5.75
CA SER A 250 26.33 38.91 -4.40
C SER A 250 27.27 40.14 -4.35
N PRO A 251 27.09 41.06 -3.38
CA PRO A 251 27.97 42.22 -3.20
C PRO A 251 29.27 41.82 -2.49
N HIS A 252 30.07 40.94 -3.10
CA HIS A 252 31.41 40.65 -2.59
C HIS A 252 32.39 41.72 -3.06
N LYS A 253 32.62 42.69 -2.16
CA LYS A 253 33.76 43.62 -2.19
C LYS A 253 35.04 42.83 -2.45
N ARG A 254 35.65 43.03 -3.61
CA ARG A 254 37.00 42.57 -3.91
C ARG A 254 37.96 43.33 -2.97
N TYR A 255 38.49 42.66 -1.95
CA TYR A 255 39.65 43.20 -1.24
C TYR A 255 40.84 43.19 -2.20
N ARG A 256 41.43 44.37 -2.39
CA ARG A 256 42.69 44.56 -3.10
C ARG A 256 43.81 43.97 -2.24
N ARG A 257 44.43 42.89 -2.71
CA ARG A 257 45.61 42.31 -2.05
C ARG A 257 46.81 43.28 -2.16
N PRO A 258 47.61 43.45 -1.10
CA PRO A 258 48.84 44.25 -1.13
C PRO A 258 49.91 43.65 -2.05
#